data_AF-A0AAV8ZHZ6-F1
#
_entry.id   AF-A0AAV8ZHZ6-F1
#
_cell.length_a   1.000
_cell.length_b   1.000
_cell.length_c   1.000
_cell.angle_alpha   90.00
_cell.angle_beta   90.00
_cell.angle_gamma   90.00
#
_symmetry.space_group_name_H-M   'P 1'
#
loop_
_entity.id
_entity.type
_entity.pdbx_description
1 polymer ?
#
loop_
_entity_poly.entity_id
_entity_poly.type
_entity_poly.pdbx_seq_one_letter_code
_entity_poly.pdbx_strand_id
1 'polypeptide(L)'
;MLIFASHITSKDNFRADKASRAKVTETEYSLHPKVYQDITQKLRTPKIDLFASYLNAKCKTFISWHPDPESSGRTSPPVAKPYPGGRSVIREACRRKHIPENAMELMIAALSLSTTKQYNSTFVKWWAFCQGQPDKIYQPTVQDILEVLTQEFQNGSTYSTTNTHRYEEIWDPHPALLMLEKLHPLDSLGLKKLTIKLILLLTLGTAHRVQTLSKIRLGNIRSTEQGVEVKITDIIKTSAPKRMQPKLILPFFKEKPEFCAATTLLHYMDSWIEQN
;
A
#
# COMPACT_ATOMS: atom_id res chain seq x y z
N MET A 1 32.55 -16.11 -22.45
CA MET A 1 32.33 -14.88 -21.67
C MET A 1 31.39 -15.22 -20.53
N LEU A 2 31.88 -15.25 -19.29
CA LEU A 2 31.07 -15.55 -18.12
C LEU A 2 30.38 -14.27 -17.66
N ILE A 3 29.05 -14.31 -17.54
CA ILE A 3 28.25 -13.22 -16.96
C ILE A 3 27.91 -13.66 -15.55
N PHE A 4 28.19 -12.81 -14.57
CA PHE A 4 27.81 -13.02 -13.18
C PHE A 4 26.95 -11.87 -12.71
N ALA A 5 25.84 -12.19 -12.04
CA ALA A 5 25.01 -11.21 -11.38
C ALA A 5 25.61 -10.85 -10.02
N SER A 6 25.78 -9.56 -9.75
CA SER A 6 26.17 -9.06 -8.44
C SER A 6 25.02 -8.27 -7.82
N HIS A 7 24.80 -8.47 -6.53
CA HIS A 7 23.80 -7.72 -5.78
C HIS A 7 24.32 -6.32 -5.44
N ILE A 8 23.59 -5.28 -5.85
CA ILE A 8 23.87 -3.89 -5.48
C ILE A 8 22.95 -3.49 -4.34
N THR A 9 23.52 -3.01 -3.24
CA THR A 9 22.81 -2.49 -2.07
C THR A 9 21.91 -1.31 -2.45
N SER A 10 20.72 -1.22 -1.86
CA SER A 10 19.71 -0.21 -2.24
C SER A 10 20.20 1.23 -2.14
N LYS A 11 21.15 1.53 -1.24
CA LYS A 11 21.78 2.85 -1.11
C LYS A 11 22.57 3.24 -2.37
N ASP A 12 23.19 2.26 -3.02
CA ASP A 12 24.07 2.45 -4.19
C ASP A 12 23.32 2.31 -5.51
N ASN A 13 22.04 1.91 -5.45
CA ASN A 13 21.15 1.76 -6.62
C ASN A 13 20.56 3.09 -7.13
N PHE A 14 21.09 4.24 -6.68
CA PHE A 14 20.54 5.57 -6.95
C PHE A 14 20.45 5.90 -8.46
N ARG A 15 21.37 5.38 -9.28
CA ARG A 15 21.37 5.57 -10.74
C ARG A 15 20.21 4.85 -11.39
N ALA A 16 19.94 3.59 -11.02
CA ALA A 16 18.82 2.81 -11.53
C ALA A 16 17.48 3.33 -10.98
N ASP A 17 17.44 3.75 -9.73
CA ASP A 17 16.26 4.39 -9.13
C ASP A 17 15.90 5.71 -9.83
N LYS A 18 16.91 6.51 -10.21
CA LYS A 18 16.70 7.74 -10.99
C LYS A 18 16.23 7.42 -12.42
N ALA A 19 16.82 6.41 -13.06
CA ALA A 19 16.48 6.00 -14.43
C ALA A 19 15.08 5.36 -14.53
N SER A 20 14.69 4.50 -13.59
CA SER A 20 13.35 3.89 -13.55
C SER A 20 12.22 4.88 -13.31
N ARG A 21 12.54 6.04 -12.70
CA ARG A 21 11.61 7.15 -12.48
C ARG A 21 11.58 8.14 -13.64
N ALA A 22 12.50 8.04 -14.60
CA ALA A 22 12.43 8.80 -15.82
C ALA A 22 11.31 8.22 -16.70
N LYS A 23 10.30 9.04 -17.03
CA LYS A 23 9.30 8.68 -18.03
C LYS A 23 9.98 8.72 -19.39
N VAL A 24 10.49 7.58 -19.85
CA VAL A 24 10.85 7.44 -21.26
C VAL A 24 9.55 7.16 -22.01
N THR A 25 9.23 8.03 -22.96
CA THR A 25 8.04 7.97 -23.81
C THR A 25 8.10 6.88 -24.88
N GLU A 26 9.24 6.22 -25.04
CA GLU A 26 9.44 5.15 -26.02
C GLU A 26 9.57 3.80 -25.32
N THR A 27 8.53 2.99 -25.44
CA THR A 27 8.45 1.64 -24.88
C THR A 27 9.03 0.56 -25.79
N GLU A 28 9.55 0.93 -26.96
CA GLU A 28 9.90 -0.01 -28.03
C GLU A 28 11.36 0.12 -28.47
N TYR A 29 12.27 -0.14 -27.54
CA TYR A 29 13.68 -0.28 -27.89
C TYR A 29 13.88 -1.52 -28.79
N SER A 30 14.49 -1.32 -29.96
CA SER A 30 14.86 -2.41 -30.86
C SER A 30 16.29 -2.26 -31.36
N LEU A 31 16.97 -3.37 -31.62
CA LEU A 31 18.29 -3.32 -32.25
C LEU A 31 18.16 -2.78 -33.67
N HIS A 32 19.07 -1.87 -34.03
CA HIS A 32 19.16 -1.36 -35.39
C HIS A 32 19.37 -2.53 -36.37
N PRO A 33 18.67 -2.57 -37.53
CA PRO A 33 18.71 -3.71 -38.45
C PRO A 33 20.12 -4.14 -38.84
N LYS A 34 21.02 -3.18 -39.07
CA LYS A 34 22.43 -3.45 -39.41
C LYS A 34 23.19 -4.18 -38.30
N VAL A 35 22.97 -3.77 -37.05
CA VAL A 35 23.61 -4.41 -35.87
C VAL A 35 23.07 -5.83 -35.68
N TYR A 36 21.77 -6.02 -35.89
CA TYR A 36 21.17 -7.35 -35.84
C TYR A 36 21.72 -8.28 -36.93
N GLN A 37 21.91 -7.78 -38.14
CA GLN A 37 22.56 -8.53 -39.24
C GLN A 37 24.00 -8.90 -38.88
N ASP A 38 24.80 -7.97 -38.35
CA ASP A 38 26.19 -8.23 -37.96
C ASP A 38 26.29 -9.29 -36.85
N ILE A 39 25.36 -9.27 -35.89
CA ILE A 39 25.29 -10.26 -34.79
C ILE A 39 24.90 -11.64 -35.32
N THR A 40 23.86 -11.71 -36.16
CA THR A 40 23.35 -13.00 -36.68
C THR A 40 24.33 -13.68 -37.62
N GLN A 41 25.13 -12.92 -38.37
CA GLN A 41 26.23 -13.46 -39.17
C GLN A 41 27.36 -14.08 -38.33
N LYS A 42 27.66 -13.50 -37.16
CA LYS A 42 28.79 -13.94 -36.31
C LYS A 42 28.43 -15.06 -35.33
N LEU A 43 27.22 -15.05 -34.78
CA LEU A 43 26.87 -15.91 -33.63
C LEU A 43 25.88 -17.03 -33.98
N ARG A 44 24.83 -16.71 -34.77
CA ARG A 44 23.73 -17.54 -35.32
C ARG A 44 22.43 -16.73 -35.34
N THR A 45 21.50 -17.09 -36.21
CA THR A 45 20.17 -16.46 -36.29
C THR A 45 19.20 -17.08 -35.26
N PRO A 46 18.58 -16.28 -34.38
CA PRO A 46 17.57 -16.78 -33.45
C PRO A 46 16.29 -17.22 -34.18
N LYS A 47 15.67 -18.30 -33.69
CA LYS A 47 14.39 -18.82 -34.24
C LYS A 47 13.16 -18.17 -33.59
N ILE A 48 13.32 -17.67 -32.36
CA ILE A 48 12.27 -17.01 -31.59
C ILE A 48 12.80 -15.69 -31.04
N ASP A 49 12.01 -14.64 -31.14
CA ASP A 49 12.32 -13.33 -30.58
C ASP A 49 11.61 -13.18 -29.23
N LEU A 50 12.35 -12.92 -28.17
CA LEU A 50 11.81 -12.82 -26.82
C LEU A 50 11.71 -11.36 -26.42
N PHE A 51 10.57 -10.97 -25.83
CA PHE A 51 10.26 -9.62 -25.40
C PHE A 51 10.10 -8.60 -26.54
N ALA A 52 9.66 -9.07 -27.71
CA ALA A 52 9.35 -8.25 -28.88
C ALA A 52 7.84 -8.00 -29.03
N SER A 53 7.46 -6.92 -29.72
CA SER A 53 6.11 -6.67 -30.23
C SER A 53 6.06 -6.96 -31.73
N TYR A 54 4.86 -7.02 -32.31
CA TYR A 54 4.68 -7.16 -33.77
C TYR A 54 5.42 -6.06 -34.56
N LEU A 55 5.65 -4.89 -33.95
CA LEU A 55 6.33 -3.76 -34.56
C LEU A 55 7.86 -3.93 -34.62
N ASN A 56 8.45 -4.67 -33.68
CA ASN A 56 9.91 -4.74 -33.55
C ASN A 56 10.51 -6.14 -33.65
N ALA A 57 9.68 -7.17 -33.79
CA ALA A 57 10.10 -8.55 -33.95
C ALA A 57 11.05 -8.72 -35.16
N LYS A 58 12.19 -9.39 -34.90
CA LYS A 58 13.18 -9.75 -35.92
C LYS A 58 13.07 -11.22 -36.36
N CYS A 59 12.25 -12.01 -35.67
CA CYS A 59 11.93 -13.40 -36.00
C CYS A 59 10.44 -13.57 -36.32
N LYS A 60 10.10 -14.56 -37.16
CA LYS A 60 8.72 -14.92 -37.50
C LYS A 60 7.89 -15.37 -36.28
N THR A 61 8.55 -16.01 -35.31
CA THR A 61 7.96 -16.42 -34.03
C THR A 61 8.47 -15.46 -32.96
N PHE A 62 7.58 -14.82 -32.21
CA PHE A 62 7.97 -13.92 -31.13
C PHE A 62 7.05 -14.00 -29.90
N ILE A 63 7.62 -13.70 -28.73
CA ILE A 63 6.93 -13.64 -27.43
C ILE A 63 6.92 -12.21 -26.92
N SER A 64 5.75 -11.64 -26.70
CA SER A 64 5.60 -10.27 -26.19
C SER A 64 5.44 -10.23 -24.67
N TRP A 65 5.96 -9.15 -24.07
CA TRP A 65 5.77 -8.89 -22.63
C TRP A 65 4.34 -8.43 -22.31
N HIS A 66 3.74 -7.63 -23.19
CA HIS A 66 2.34 -7.18 -23.12
C HIS A 66 1.46 -7.98 -24.08
N PRO A 67 0.13 -8.04 -23.89
CA PRO A 67 -0.76 -8.74 -24.81
C PRO A 67 -0.57 -8.23 -26.25
N ASP A 68 -0.04 -9.08 -27.12
CA ASP A 68 0.15 -8.81 -28.55
C ASP A 68 -0.57 -9.92 -29.32
N PRO A 69 -1.53 -9.58 -30.20
CA PRO A 69 -2.32 -10.56 -30.95
C PRO A 69 -1.48 -11.51 -31.82
N GLU A 70 -0.31 -11.06 -32.29
CA GLU A 70 0.54 -11.82 -33.21
C GLU A 70 1.63 -12.62 -32.49
N SER A 71 1.72 -12.49 -31.16
CA SER A 71 2.67 -13.26 -30.36
C SER A 71 2.26 -14.72 -30.25
N SER A 72 3.22 -15.63 -30.39
CA SER A 72 3.00 -17.08 -30.36
C SER A 72 2.65 -17.66 -28.97
N GLY A 73 2.40 -16.79 -27.97
CA GLY A 73 2.23 -17.15 -26.56
C GLY A 73 0.81 -17.13 -25.98
N ARG A 74 -0.26 -16.93 -26.78
CA ARG A 74 -1.64 -17.04 -26.27
C ARG A 74 -2.52 -18.00 -27.08
N THR A 75 -2.86 -19.11 -26.45
CA THR A 75 -4.19 -19.72 -26.58
C THR A 75 -5.18 -18.84 -25.82
N SER A 76 -6.10 -18.15 -26.50
CA SER A 76 -7.13 -17.34 -25.87
C SER A 76 -8.08 -18.21 -25.03
N PRO A 77 -8.23 -17.98 -23.71
CA PRO A 77 -9.35 -18.53 -22.95
C PRO A 77 -10.64 -17.72 -23.22
N PRO A 78 -11.82 -18.22 -22.81
CA PRO A 78 -13.11 -17.55 -23.03
C PRO A 78 -13.11 -16.15 -22.42
N VAL A 79 -13.80 -15.21 -23.06
CA VAL A 79 -13.83 -13.78 -22.72
C VAL A 79 -14.28 -13.57 -21.26
N ALA A 80 -13.30 -13.40 -20.37
CA ALA A 80 -13.55 -12.98 -18.99
C ALA A 80 -14.16 -11.57 -18.99
N LYS A 81 -15.12 -11.30 -18.09
CA LYS A 81 -15.70 -9.96 -17.95
C LYS A 81 -14.58 -8.93 -17.72
N PRO A 82 -14.60 -7.77 -18.39
CA PRO A 82 -13.56 -6.77 -18.23
C PRO A 82 -13.54 -6.25 -16.79
N TYR A 83 -12.34 -6.01 -16.26
CA TYR A 83 -12.14 -5.53 -14.90
C TYR A 83 -12.80 -4.14 -14.71
N PRO A 84 -13.74 -3.97 -13.76
CA PRO A 84 -14.56 -2.76 -13.63
C PRO A 84 -13.87 -1.61 -12.86
N GLY A 85 -12.63 -1.80 -12.43
CA GLY A 85 -11.89 -0.85 -11.60
C GLY A 85 -12.05 -1.09 -10.09
N GLY A 86 -11.01 -0.78 -9.32
CA GLY A 86 -10.92 -1.19 -7.90
C GLY A 86 -11.98 -0.54 -7.02
N ARG A 87 -12.36 0.71 -7.31
CA ARG A 87 -13.47 1.38 -6.61
C ARG A 87 -14.81 0.69 -6.85
N SER A 88 -15.06 0.22 -8.07
CA SER A 88 -16.28 -0.52 -8.42
C SER A 88 -16.32 -1.87 -7.72
N VAL A 89 -15.17 -2.56 -7.61
CA VAL A 89 -15.04 -3.80 -6.82
C VAL A 89 -15.37 -3.55 -5.35
N ILE A 90 -14.79 -2.50 -4.75
CA ILE A 90 -15.07 -2.13 -3.35
C ILE A 90 -16.55 -1.78 -3.16
N ARG A 91 -17.13 -0.96 -4.04
CA ARG A 91 -18.54 -0.55 -3.95
C ARG A 91 -19.48 -1.74 -4.00
N GLU A 92 -19.25 -2.67 -4.92
CA GLU A 92 -20.06 -3.89 -5.03
C GLU A 92 -19.90 -4.81 -3.81
N ALA A 93 -18.69 -4.91 -3.25
CA ALA A 93 -18.46 -5.65 -2.01
C ALA A 93 -19.22 -5.03 -0.82
N CYS A 94 -19.17 -3.70 -0.66
CA CYS A 94 -19.91 -3.00 0.38
C CYS A 94 -21.44 -3.13 0.22
N ARG A 95 -21.94 -3.06 -1.03
CA ARG A 95 -23.35 -3.28 -1.35
C ARG A 95 -23.82 -4.67 -0.93
N ARG A 96 -23.01 -5.71 -1.19
CA ARG A 96 -23.29 -7.10 -0.76
C ARG A 96 -23.26 -7.29 0.75
N LYS A 97 -22.51 -6.45 1.49
CA LYS A 97 -22.53 -6.39 2.95
C LYS A 97 -23.67 -5.52 3.52
N HIS A 98 -24.63 -5.09 2.69
CA HIS A 98 -25.76 -4.23 3.07
C HIS A 98 -25.35 -2.89 3.71
N ILE A 99 -24.18 -2.35 3.31
CA ILE A 99 -23.73 -1.04 3.78
C ILE A 99 -24.54 0.06 3.06
N PRO A 100 -25.06 1.09 3.77
CA PRO A 100 -25.76 2.21 3.16
C PRO A 100 -24.91 3.02 2.16
N GLU A 101 -25.49 3.49 1.06
CA GLU A 101 -24.77 4.19 -0.03
C GLU A 101 -24.00 5.42 0.44
N ASN A 102 -24.57 6.20 1.36
CA ASN A 102 -23.91 7.36 1.96
C ASN A 102 -22.65 6.99 2.76
N ALA A 103 -22.67 5.84 3.46
CA ALA A 103 -21.51 5.32 4.16
C ALA A 103 -20.46 4.76 3.18
N MET A 104 -20.90 4.12 2.09
CA MET A 104 -19.98 3.60 1.06
C MET A 104 -19.15 4.69 0.40
N GLU A 105 -19.78 5.80 0.01
CA GLU A 105 -19.05 6.93 -0.60
C GLU A 105 -18.05 7.56 0.38
N LEU A 106 -18.39 7.66 1.66
CA LEU A 106 -17.48 8.14 2.70
C LEU A 106 -16.30 7.18 2.90
N MET A 107 -16.55 5.87 2.91
CA MET A 107 -15.50 4.84 3.01
C MET A 107 -14.56 4.85 1.80
N ILE A 108 -15.10 5.00 0.58
CA ILE A 108 -14.28 5.09 -0.63
C ILE A 108 -13.47 6.40 -0.65
N ALA A 109 -14.04 7.51 -0.17
CA ALA A 109 -13.36 8.80 -0.06
C ALA A 109 -12.24 8.80 0.99
N ALA A 110 -12.40 8.05 2.09
CA ALA A 110 -11.38 7.89 3.12
C ALA A 110 -10.11 7.17 2.61
N LEU A 111 -10.20 6.44 1.49
CA LEU A 111 -9.04 5.81 0.87
C LEU A 111 -8.22 6.82 0.05
N SER A 112 -6.99 7.07 0.47
CA SER A 112 -6.04 7.89 -0.30
C SER A 112 -5.84 7.36 -1.74
N LEU A 113 -5.45 8.22 -2.68
CA LEU A 113 -5.13 7.81 -4.06
C LEU A 113 -4.05 6.73 -4.11
N SER A 114 -3.05 6.80 -3.23
CA SER A 114 -2.01 5.77 -3.12
C SER A 114 -2.57 4.45 -2.62
N THR A 115 -3.46 4.47 -1.62
CA THR A 115 -4.13 3.28 -1.08
C THR A 115 -5.01 2.63 -2.14
N THR A 116 -5.79 3.44 -2.85
CA THR A 116 -6.64 2.98 -3.96
C THR A 116 -5.78 2.33 -5.06
N LYS A 117 -4.65 2.95 -5.43
CA LYS A 117 -3.74 2.40 -6.44
C LYS A 117 -3.10 1.09 -6.00
N GLN A 118 -2.73 0.98 -4.72
CA GLN A 118 -2.15 -0.23 -4.14
C GLN A 118 -3.16 -1.40 -4.11
N TYR A 119 -4.40 -1.16 -3.69
CA TYR A 119 -5.44 -2.20 -3.74
C TYR A 119 -5.86 -2.53 -5.17
N ASN A 120 -5.87 -1.55 -6.08
CA ASN A 120 -6.24 -1.80 -7.48
C ASN A 120 -5.29 -2.79 -8.17
N SER A 121 -3.98 -2.77 -7.90
CA SER A 121 -3.07 -3.77 -8.47
C SER A 121 -3.38 -5.19 -7.99
N THR A 122 -3.84 -5.30 -6.75
CA THR A 122 -4.31 -6.55 -6.14
C THR A 122 -5.61 -7.02 -6.78
N PHE A 123 -6.60 -6.15 -6.90
CA PHE A 123 -7.90 -6.47 -7.48
C PHE A 123 -7.82 -6.86 -8.96
N VAL A 124 -6.91 -6.26 -9.74
CA VAL A 124 -6.68 -6.68 -11.14
C VAL A 124 -6.24 -8.15 -11.20
N LYS A 125 -5.30 -8.55 -10.35
CA LYS A 125 -4.80 -9.93 -10.27
C LYS A 125 -5.87 -10.91 -9.79
N TRP A 126 -6.58 -10.52 -8.73
CA TRP A 126 -7.69 -11.30 -8.19
C TRP A 126 -8.82 -11.49 -9.20
N TRP A 127 -9.19 -10.43 -9.93
CA TRP A 127 -10.20 -10.48 -10.98
C TRP A 127 -9.79 -11.40 -12.13
N ALA A 128 -8.52 -11.36 -12.52
CA ALA A 128 -7.96 -12.25 -13.54
C ALA A 128 -7.96 -13.72 -13.09
N PHE A 129 -7.56 -13.99 -11.84
CA PHE A 129 -7.62 -15.32 -11.23
C PHE A 129 -9.06 -15.87 -11.20
N CYS A 130 -10.01 -15.03 -10.80
CA CYS A 130 -11.43 -15.39 -10.76
C CYS A 130 -12.13 -15.38 -12.12
N GLN A 131 -11.45 -14.97 -13.19
CA GLN A 131 -12.03 -14.81 -14.54
C GLN A 131 -13.31 -13.97 -14.58
N GLY A 132 -13.48 -13.03 -13.64
CA GLY A 132 -14.70 -12.22 -13.53
C GLY A 132 -15.92 -12.95 -12.96
N GLN A 133 -15.75 -14.13 -12.33
CA GLN A 133 -16.84 -14.89 -11.68
C GLN A 133 -17.26 -14.23 -10.35
N PRO A 134 -18.48 -13.68 -10.23
CA PRO A 134 -18.88 -12.90 -9.05
C PRO A 134 -18.83 -13.66 -7.73
N ASP A 135 -19.23 -14.94 -7.74
CA ASP A 135 -19.25 -15.75 -6.51
C ASP A 135 -17.85 -15.96 -5.98
N LYS A 136 -16.90 -16.30 -6.87
CA LYS A 136 -15.49 -16.42 -6.52
C LYS A 136 -14.87 -15.11 -6.06
N ILE A 137 -15.27 -13.98 -6.66
CA ILE A 137 -14.71 -12.64 -6.34
C ILE A 137 -15.16 -12.14 -4.96
N TYR A 138 -16.44 -12.30 -4.63
CA TYR A 138 -17.07 -11.69 -3.44
C TYR A 138 -17.35 -12.69 -2.31
N GLN A 139 -17.28 -13.99 -2.59
CA GLN A 139 -17.40 -15.07 -1.61
C GLN A 139 -16.30 -16.14 -1.86
N PRO A 140 -15.01 -15.76 -1.78
CA PRO A 140 -13.93 -16.72 -1.95
C PRO A 140 -13.96 -17.79 -0.85
N THR A 141 -13.54 -19.00 -1.23
CA THR A 141 -13.18 -20.01 -0.23
C THR A 141 -11.74 -19.79 0.26
N VAL A 142 -11.39 -20.34 1.42
CA VAL A 142 -10.00 -20.36 1.91
C VAL A 142 -9.07 -20.99 0.86
N GLN A 143 -9.54 -22.00 0.13
CA GLN A 143 -8.78 -22.64 -0.94
C GLN A 143 -8.47 -21.66 -2.07
N ASP A 144 -9.45 -20.87 -2.53
CA ASP A 144 -9.25 -19.89 -3.60
C ASP A 144 -8.21 -18.82 -3.22
N ILE A 145 -8.23 -18.39 -1.95
CA ILE A 145 -7.26 -17.44 -1.40
C ILE A 145 -5.87 -18.08 -1.38
N LEU A 146 -5.74 -19.31 -0.88
CA LEU A 146 -4.46 -20.01 -0.83
C LEU A 146 -3.87 -20.25 -2.24
N GLU A 147 -4.72 -20.60 -3.20
CA GLU A 147 -4.31 -20.81 -4.60
C GLU A 147 -3.77 -19.52 -5.23
N VAL A 148 -4.49 -18.40 -5.11
CA VAL A 148 -4.01 -17.13 -5.68
C VAL A 148 -2.75 -16.62 -4.98
N LEU A 149 -2.63 -16.80 -3.66
CA LEU A 149 -1.43 -16.41 -2.91
C LEU A 149 -0.23 -17.28 -3.30
N THR A 150 -0.46 -18.58 -3.55
CA THR A 150 0.58 -19.51 -4.01
C THR A 150 1.05 -19.16 -5.42
N GLN A 151 0.12 -18.85 -6.33
CA GLN A 151 0.44 -18.39 -7.67
C GLN A 151 1.25 -17.09 -7.65
N GLU A 152 0.84 -16.12 -6.82
CA GLU A 152 1.58 -14.87 -6.66
C GLU A 152 2.98 -15.07 -6.09
N PHE A 153 3.14 -15.98 -5.13
CA PHE A 153 4.45 -16.33 -4.59
C PHE A 153 5.35 -16.96 -5.65
N GLN A 154 4.83 -17.90 -6.45
CA GLN A 154 5.57 -18.52 -7.55
C GLN A 154 5.97 -17.50 -8.64
N ASN A 155 5.13 -16.48 -8.86
CA ASN A 155 5.43 -15.37 -9.76
C ASN A 155 6.44 -14.35 -9.17
N GLY A 156 7.00 -14.60 -7.99
CA GLY A 156 8.04 -13.78 -7.37
C GLY A 156 7.51 -12.57 -6.59
N SER A 157 6.22 -12.54 -6.24
CA SER A 157 5.67 -11.47 -5.39
C SER A 157 6.28 -11.51 -3.98
N THR A 158 6.70 -10.35 -3.48
CA THR A 158 7.25 -10.20 -2.13
C THR A 158 6.17 -10.27 -1.06
N TYR A 159 6.56 -10.61 0.17
CA TYR A 159 5.67 -10.73 1.34
C TYR A 159 4.75 -9.51 1.57
N SER A 160 5.24 -8.30 1.27
CA SER A 160 4.42 -7.07 1.37
C SER A 160 3.28 -7.01 0.35
N THR A 161 3.49 -7.57 -0.84
CA THR A 161 2.46 -7.69 -1.88
C THR A 161 1.41 -8.69 -1.41
N THR A 162 1.85 -9.88 -0.98
CA THR A 162 1.02 -10.94 -0.38
C THR A 162 0.12 -10.43 0.76
N ASN A 163 0.64 -9.58 1.66
CA ASN A 163 -0.16 -9.01 2.74
C ASN A 163 -1.24 -8.04 2.27
N THR A 164 -1.05 -7.36 1.13
CA THR A 164 -2.10 -6.48 0.56
C THR A 164 -3.33 -7.30 0.14
N HIS A 165 -3.14 -8.57 -0.22
CA HIS A 165 -4.21 -9.51 -0.58
C HIS A 165 -4.94 -10.13 0.61
N ARG A 166 -4.45 -9.96 1.86
CA ARG A 166 -5.00 -10.62 3.06
C ARG A 166 -6.03 -9.78 3.83
N TYR A 167 -6.25 -8.53 3.45
CA TYR A 167 -7.20 -7.65 4.15
C TYR A 167 -8.62 -7.90 3.64
N GLU A 168 -9.27 -8.95 4.15
CA GLU A 168 -10.69 -9.26 3.85
C GLU A 168 -11.68 -8.43 4.68
N GLU A 169 -11.26 -7.96 5.86
CA GLU A 169 -12.12 -7.23 6.79
C GLU A 169 -11.47 -5.96 7.32
N ILE A 170 -12.29 -4.90 7.39
CA ILE A 170 -11.96 -3.66 8.09
C ILE A 170 -12.14 -3.96 9.57
N TRP A 171 -11.06 -3.87 10.34
CA TRP A 171 -11.06 -4.11 11.78
C TRP A 171 -12.16 -3.30 12.48
N ASP A 172 -12.96 -3.95 13.33
CA ASP A 172 -13.96 -3.29 14.16
C ASP A 172 -13.27 -2.49 15.28
N PRO A 173 -13.41 -1.14 15.31
CA PRO A 173 -12.80 -0.32 16.35
C PRO A 173 -13.58 -0.34 17.67
N HIS A 174 -14.80 -0.87 17.70
CA HIS A 174 -15.69 -0.80 18.87
C HIS A 174 -15.06 -1.34 20.16
N PRO A 175 -14.34 -2.49 20.17
CA PRO A 175 -13.67 -2.98 21.38
C PRO A 175 -12.63 -2.00 21.92
N ALA A 176 -11.91 -1.29 21.05
CA ALA A 176 -10.93 -0.29 21.46
C ALA A 176 -11.60 0.97 22.02
N LEU A 177 -12.75 1.37 21.47
CA LEU A 177 -13.53 2.48 22.00
C LEU A 177 -14.09 2.17 23.40
N LEU A 178 -14.65 0.97 23.61
CA LEU A 178 -15.11 0.53 24.93
C LEU A 178 -13.99 0.49 25.97
N MET A 179 -12.78 0.09 25.57
CA MET A 179 -11.61 0.12 26.44
C MET A 179 -11.23 1.55 26.83
N LEU A 180 -11.29 2.50 25.89
CA LEU A 180 -10.99 3.91 26.14
C LEU A 180 -11.99 4.55 27.11
N GLU A 181 -13.28 4.23 26.99
CA GLU A 181 -14.33 4.69 27.92
C GLU A 181 -14.07 4.19 29.35
N LYS A 182 -13.68 2.92 29.49
CA LYS A 182 -13.35 2.31 30.81
C LYS A 182 -12.09 2.90 31.45
N LEU A 183 -11.20 3.52 30.67
CA LEU A 183 -10.01 4.20 31.16
C LEU A 183 -10.30 5.68 31.44
N HIS A 184 -11.39 5.96 32.15
CA HIS A 184 -11.78 7.29 32.60
C HIS A 184 -12.45 7.16 33.98
N PRO A 185 -12.27 8.12 34.92
CA PRO A 185 -11.52 9.37 34.85
C PRO A 185 -9.99 9.20 34.89
N LEU A 186 -9.26 10.17 34.34
CA LEU A 186 -7.79 10.11 34.21
C LEU A 186 -7.07 10.05 35.55
N ASP A 187 -7.54 10.81 36.55
CA ASP A 187 -6.92 10.91 37.88
C ASP A 187 -6.88 9.56 38.64
N SER A 188 -7.72 8.61 38.24
CA SER A 188 -7.79 7.27 38.84
C SER A 188 -6.77 6.28 38.26
N LEU A 189 -6.02 6.68 37.23
CA LEU A 189 -5.20 5.77 36.44
C LEU A 189 -3.72 5.92 36.79
N GLY A 190 -3.07 4.78 37.10
CA GLY A 190 -1.61 4.73 37.15
C GLY A 190 -0.96 4.92 35.77
N LEU A 191 0.31 5.33 35.77
CA LEU A 191 1.07 5.70 34.55
C LEU A 191 0.97 4.66 33.43
N LYS A 192 1.05 3.36 33.76
CA LYS A 192 0.92 2.27 32.78
C LYS A 192 -0.41 2.29 32.02
N LYS A 193 -1.53 2.52 32.71
CA LYS A 193 -2.86 2.60 32.10
C LYS A 193 -3.02 3.88 31.29
N LEU A 194 -2.46 4.99 31.79
CA LEU A 194 -2.41 6.26 31.06
C LEU A 194 -1.61 6.14 29.76
N THR A 195 -0.46 5.46 29.76
CA THR A 195 0.32 5.20 28.54
C THR A 195 -0.51 4.45 27.50
N ILE A 196 -1.20 3.39 27.92
CA ILE A 196 -2.05 2.59 27.01
C ILE A 196 -3.16 3.46 26.41
N LYS A 197 -3.86 4.23 27.26
CA LYS A 197 -4.92 5.14 26.81
C LYS A 197 -4.39 6.17 25.82
N LEU A 198 -3.28 6.83 26.15
CA LEU A 198 -2.66 7.86 25.32
C LEU A 198 -2.25 7.31 23.95
N ILE A 199 -1.54 6.18 23.91
CA ILE A 199 -1.11 5.58 22.65
C ILE A 199 -2.31 5.16 21.79
N LEU A 200 -3.35 4.57 22.38
CA LEU A 200 -4.57 4.22 21.66
C LEU A 200 -5.27 5.46 21.08
N LEU A 201 -5.42 6.53 21.86
CA LEU A 201 -6.01 7.79 21.37
C LEU A 201 -5.17 8.45 20.26
N LEU A 202 -3.85 8.47 20.40
CA LEU A 202 -2.97 9.02 19.37
C LEU A 202 -3.01 8.18 18.09
N THR A 203 -2.97 6.85 18.19
CA THR A 203 -3.00 5.97 17.02
C THR A 203 -4.34 6.03 16.29
N LEU A 204 -5.47 5.98 17.00
CA LEU A 204 -6.81 6.05 16.41
C LEU A 204 -7.14 7.46 15.90
N GLY A 205 -6.81 8.50 16.67
CA GLY A 205 -7.18 9.88 16.34
C GLY A 205 -6.32 10.52 15.26
N THR A 206 -5.03 10.14 15.15
CA THR A 206 -4.11 10.76 14.16
C THR A 206 -3.77 9.86 12.98
N ALA A 207 -4.12 8.57 13.05
CA ALA A 207 -3.75 7.54 12.05
C ALA A 207 -2.23 7.51 11.74
N HIS A 208 -1.38 7.95 12.67
CA HIS A 208 0.07 7.90 12.52
C HIS A 208 0.65 6.53 12.89
N ARG A 209 1.79 6.19 12.27
CA ARG A 209 2.54 4.96 12.57
C ARG A 209 3.23 5.05 13.91
N VAL A 210 3.46 3.88 14.53
CA VAL A 210 4.26 3.76 15.76
C VAL A 210 5.63 4.44 15.63
N GLN A 211 6.27 4.36 14.45
CA GLN A 211 7.53 5.07 14.18
C GLN A 211 7.41 6.59 14.44
N THR A 212 6.31 7.21 14.02
CA THR A 212 6.07 8.65 14.24
C THR A 212 5.84 8.95 15.71
N LEU A 213 5.00 8.16 16.38
CA LEU A 213 4.67 8.36 17.80
C LEU A 213 5.90 8.17 18.71
N SER A 214 6.79 7.22 18.37
CA SER A 214 8.05 6.99 19.10
C SER A 214 9.05 8.15 19.01
N LYS A 215 8.81 9.13 18.12
CA LYS A 215 9.65 10.32 17.93
C LYS A 215 9.01 11.58 18.51
N ILE A 216 7.95 11.44 19.30
CA ILE A 216 7.41 12.54 20.09
C ILE A 216 8.42 12.89 21.18
N ARG A 217 8.81 14.16 21.25
CA ARG A 217 9.71 14.71 22.26
C ARG A 217 8.95 15.75 23.07
N LEU A 218 9.10 15.73 24.39
CA LEU A 218 8.39 16.65 25.29
C LEU A 218 8.62 18.13 24.93
N GLY A 219 9.87 18.52 24.62
CA GLY A 219 10.19 19.89 24.21
C GLY A 219 9.59 20.34 22.87
N ASN A 220 9.02 19.41 22.08
CA ASN A 220 8.34 19.71 20.82
C ASN A 220 6.81 19.75 20.96
N ILE A 221 6.29 19.56 22.18
CA ILE A 221 4.86 19.65 22.49
C ILE A 221 4.55 21.11 22.85
N ARG A 222 3.51 21.66 22.23
CA ARG A 222 3.04 23.03 22.49
C ARG A 222 1.54 23.02 22.75
N SER A 223 1.14 23.54 23.90
CA SER A 223 -0.28 23.78 24.17
C SER A 223 -0.73 25.04 23.46
N THR A 224 -1.95 25.03 22.93
CA THR A 224 -2.64 26.17 22.33
C THR A 224 -4.03 26.28 22.96
N GLU A 225 -4.77 27.35 22.66
CA GLU A 225 -6.15 27.50 23.14
C GLU A 225 -7.09 26.42 22.58
N GLN A 226 -6.78 25.89 21.40
CA GLN A 226 -7.61 24.91 20.69
C GLN A 226 -7.23 23.46 20.99
N GLY A 227 -6.06 23.21 21.58
CA GLY A 227 -5.57 21.86 21.82
C GLY A 227 -4.06 21.79 22.04
N VAL A 228 -3.44 20.73 21.52
CA VAL A 228 -2.00 20.47 21.63
C VAL A 228 -1.42 20.20 20.25
N GLU A 229 -0.28 20.81 19.97
CA GLU A 229 0.50 20.58 18.75
C GLU A 229 1.81 19.87 19.06
N VAL A 230 2.14 18.82 18.30
CA VAL A 230 3.40 18.09 18.45
C VAL A 230 4.16 18.07 17.13
N LYS A 231 5.37 18.64 17.13
CA LYS A 231 6.23 18.66 15.94
C LYS A 231 7.17 17.45 15.94
N ILE A 232 7.17 16.69 14.85
CA ILE A 232 8.10 15.58 14.66
C ILE A 232 9.32 16.09 13.88
N THR A 233 10.44 16.29 14.57
CA THR A 233 11.66 16.84 13.95
C THR A 233 12.53 15.76 13.30
N ASP A 234 12.46 14.53 13.81
CA ASP A 234 13.24 13.39 13.35
C ASP A 234 12.86 12.96 11.92
N ILE A 235 13.83 12.45 11.16
CA ILE A 235 13.61 11.85 9.84
C ILE A 235 12.88 10.51 10.04
N ILE A 236 11.75 10.36 9.36
CA ILE A 236 10.95 9.13 9.35
C ILE A 236 10.81 8.58 7.92
N LYS A 237 10.23 7.38 7.77
CA LYS A 237 10.08 6.72 6.45
C LYS A 237 9.36 7.59 5.40
N THR A 238 8.52 8.52 5.82
CA THR A 238 7.76 9.42 4.92
C THR A 238 8.42 10.78 4.69
N SER A 239 9.57 11.05 5.32
CA SER A 239 10.33 12.28 5.11
C SER A 239 11.01 12.25 3.73
N ALA A 240 11.11 13.41 3.09
CA ALA A 240 11.76 13.57 1.79
C ALA A 240 12.32 14.99 1.66
N PRO A 241 13.34 15.22 0.81
CA PRO A 241 13.84 16.57 0.53
C PRO A 241 12.71 17.50 0.10
N LYS A 242 12.68 18.72 0.64
CA LYS A 242 11.62 19.75 0.43
C LYS A 242 10.23 19.39 0.95
N ARG A 243 10.02 18.23 1.58
CA ARG A 243 8.75 17.88 2.22
C ARG A 243 8.76 18.33 3.68
N MET A 244 7.70 19.02 4.10
CA MET A 244 7.56 19.38 5.51
C MET A 244 7.44 18.13 6.38
N GLN A 245 8.05 18.19 7.55
CA GLN A 245 7.93 17.12 8.53
C GLN A 245 6.53 17.09 9.15
N PRO A 246 6.07 15.93 9.66
CA PRO A 246 4.76 15.80 10.25
C PRO A 246 4.57 16.70 11.48
N LYS A 247 3.36 17.24 11.60
CA LYS A 247 2.87 17.97 12.77
C LYS A 247 1.56 17.31 13.20
N LEU A 248 1.51 16.82 14.43
CA LEU A 248 0.30 16.31 15.04
C LEU A 248 -0.48 17.50 15.62
N ILE A 249 -1.77 17.55 15.33
CA ILE A 249 -2.70 18.55 15.86
C ILE A 249 -3.77 17.77 16.62
N LEU A 250 -3.81 17.96 17.94
CA LEU A 250 -4.70 17.26 18.86
C LEU A 250 -5.67 18.29 19.44
N PRO A 251 -6.87 18.45 18.89
CA PRO A 251 -7.84 19.40 19.43
C PRO A 251 -8.36 18.95 20.81
N PHE A 252 -8.79 19.89 21.63
CA PHE A 252 -9.57 19.57 22.83
C PHE A 252 -10.95 19.04 22.42
N PHE A 253 -11.29 17.85 22.90
CA PHE A 253 -12.58 17.24 22.66
C PHE A 253 -13.42 17.32 23.93
N LYS A 254 -14.29 18.33 24.00
CA LYS A 254 -15.05 18.67 25.22
C LYS A 254 -16.35 17.89 25.33
N GLU A 255 -16.90 17.48 24.20
CA GLU A 255 -18.17 16.75 24.11
C GLU A 255 -18.05 15.33 24.69
N LYS A 256 -16.88 14.70 24.53
CA LYS A 256 -16.55 13.40 25.09
C LYS A 256 -15.13 13.37 25.67
N PRO A 257 -14.94 13.82 26.91
CA PRO A 257 -13.62 13.96 27.53
C PRO A 257 -12.85 12.63 27.62
N GLU A 258 -13.56 11.50 27.72
CA GLU A 258 -12.97 10.16 27.77
C GLU A 258 -12.18 9.79 26.49
N PHE A 259 -12.43 10.48 25.37
CA PHE A 259 -11.72 10.31 24.11
C PHE A 259 -10.78 11.48 23.78
N CYS A 260 -10.57 12.43 24.70
CA CYS A 260 -9.73 13.59 24.43
C CYS A 260 -8.24 13.24 24.51
N ALA A 261 -7.60 13.10 23.34
CA ALA A 261 -6.16 12.83 23.22
C ALA A 261 -5.31 13.97 23.82
N ALA A 262 -5.74 15.23 23.62
CA ALA A 262 -5.03 16.41 24.12
C ALA A 262 -5.00 16.44 25.65
N THR A 263 -6.16 16.31 26.30
CA THR A 263 -6.26 16.27 27.77
C THR A 263 -5.51 15.08 28.35
N THR A 264 -5.63 13.90 27.71
CA THR A 264 -4.89 12.70 28.15
C THR A 264 -3.37 12.90 28.05
N LEU A 265 -2.88 13.56 27.00
CA LEU A 265 -1.45 13.86 26.83
C LEU A 265 -0.94 14.81 27.91
N LEU A 266 -1.67 15.89 28.19
CA LEU A 266 -1.30 16.85 29.23
C LEU A 266 -1.28 16.19 30.60
N HIS A 267 -2.34 15.46 30.97
CA HIS A 267 -2.39 14.74 32.24
C HIS A 267 -1.30 13.68 32.38
N TYR A 268 -0.98 12.97 31.29
CA TYR A 268 0.14 12.03 31.27
C TYR A 268 1.48 12.71 31.53
N MET A 269 1.70 13.90 30.96
CA MET A 269 2.92 14.68 31.20
C MET A 269 3.02 15.12 32.65
N ASP A 270 1.93 15.64 33.22
CA ASP A 270 1.89 16.08 34.63
C ASP A 270 2.15 14.89 35.57
N SER A 271 1.46 13.76 35.37
CA SER A 271 1.68 12.52 36.14
C SER A 271 3.09 11.95 36.00
N TRP A 272 3.74 12.13 34.84
CA TRP A 272 5.10 11.65 34.60
C TRP A 272 6.14 12.51 35.33
N ILE A 273 5.95 13.85 35.31
CA ILE A 273 6.79 14.82 36.01
C ILE A 273 6.68 14.67 37.53
N GLU A 274 5.50 14.36 38.06
CA GLU A 274 5.33 14.10 39.50
C GLU A 274 6.08 12.85 39.97
N GLN A 275 6.35 11.90 39.07
CA GLN A 275 6.98 10.62 39.38
C GLN A 275 8.48 10.54 39.05
N ASN A 276 9.07 11.55 38.36
CA ASN A 276 10.47 11.56 37.92
C ASN A 276 11.08 12.96 37.96
#